data_AF-A0A817W1V0-F1
#
_entry.id   AF-A0A817W1V0-F1
#
_cell.length_a   1.000
_cell.length_b   1.000
_cell.length_c   1.000
_cell.angle_alpha   90.00
_cell.angle_beta   90.00
_cell.angle_gamma   90.00
#
_symmetry.space_group_name_H-M   'P 1'
#
loop_
_entity.id
_entity.type
_entity.pdbx_description
1 polymer ?
#
loop_
_entity_poly.entity_id
_entity_poly.type
_entity_poly.pdbx_seq_one_letter_code
_entity_poly.pdbx_strand_id
1 'polypeptide(L)'
;CCDIGFTLWNIIRLPMMVLCSVDLFYYSLTGLALYHFIGPWYIGYLTNGYIGAIFLGGTIIRGIYLPPDMQLYVGSVQLVLFFFPLTLCLCASCYSRYILLQSRISVAESQCNRVLRIFTVYILFGYTVLFVLYWSFVSTASYKLAFIISPFGLPLAIFSLFLYVKSKRLKMKDFKIQLVKTDNDNSVSENIIEVDEYRCIAIGTRTAIKDD
;
A
#
# COMPACT_ATOMS: atom_id res chain seq x y z
N CYS A 1 -17.50 21.80 8.96
CA CYS A 1 -16.90 21.15 7.77
C CYS A 1 -15.36 21.15 7.76
N CYS A 2 -14.65 22.13 8.36
CA CYS A 2 -13.18 22.12 8.38
C CYS A 2 -12.56 20.99 9.24
N ASP A 3 -13.24 20.53 10.29
CA ASP A 3 -12.65 19.51 11.20
C ASP A 3 -12.53 18.11 10.59
N ILE A 4 -13.40 17.74 9.65
CA ILE A 4 -13.39 16.39 9.05
C ILE A 4 -12.14 16.19 8.19
N GLY A 5 -11.74 17.22 7.42
CA GLY A 5 -10.53 17.16 6.60
C GLY A 5 -9.26 17.05 7.44
N PHE A 6 -9.17 17.84 8.52
CA PHE A 6 -8.03 17.81 9.44
C PHE A 6 -7.94 16.48 10.21
N THR A 7 -9.09 15.95 10.64
CA THR A 7 -9.15 14.66 11.32
C THR A 7 -8.77 13.51 10.38
N LEU A 8 -9.25 13.52 9.14
CA LEU A 8 -8.91 12.50 8.13
C LEU A 8 -7.42 12.54 7.79
N TRP A 9 -6.85 13.73 7.62
CA TRP A 9 -5.42 13.93 7.37
C TRP A 9 -4.57 13.32 8.48
N ASN A 10 -4.90 13.60 9.74
CA ASN A 10 -4.17 13.06 10.89
C ASN A 10 -4.24 11.54 10.99
N ILE A 11 -5.38 10.94 10.63
CA ILE A 11 -5.56 9.48 10.63
C ILE A 11 -4.71 8.80 9.55
N ILE A 12 -4.60 9.40 8.35
CA ILE A 12 -3.90 8.78 7.21
C ILE A 12 -2.39 9.03 7.27
N ARG A 13 -1.95 10.17 7.81
CA ARG A 13 -0.54 10.59 7.83
C ARG A 13 0.37 9.56 8.49
N LEU A 14 0.03 9.12 9.70
CA LEU A 14 0.86 8.20 10.49
C LEU A 14 1.06 6.83 9.82
N PRO A 15 0.00 6.13 9.37
CA PRO A 15 0.13 4.89 8.59
C PRO A 15 1.03 5.05 7.36
N MET A 16 0.88 6.16 6.62
CA MET A 16 1.67 6.42 5.41
C MET A 16 3.15 6.68 5.72
N MET A 17 3.44 7.42 6.79
CA MET A 17 4.82 7.63 7.27
C MET A 17 5.48 6.30 7.67
N VAL A 18 4.74 5.44 8.38
CA VAL A 18 5.22 4.11 8.78
C VAL A 18 5.51 3.24 7.55
N LEU A 19 4.65 3.28 6.53
CA LEU A 19 4.88 2.55 5.28
C LEU A 19 6.13 3.03 4.55
N CYS A 20 6.32 4.35 4.42
CA CYS A 20 7.49 4.94 3.75
C CYS A 20 8.80 4.69 4.48
N SER A 21 8.73 4.37 5.78
CA SER A 21 9.91 4.12 6.61
C SER A 21 10.51 2.73 6.42
N VAL A 22 9.80 1.85 5.70
CA VAL A 22 10.26 0.52 5.36
C VAL A 22 10.68 0.52 3.89
N ASP A 23 11.99 0.51 3.68
CA ASP A 23 12.62 0.60 2.35
C ASP A 23 12.00 -0.41 1.36
N LEU A 24 11.77 -1.65 1.80
CA LEU A 24 11.21 -2.69 0.92
C LEU A 24 9.86 -2.29 0.30
N PHE A 25 8.92 -1.75 1.08
CA PHE A 25 7.60 -1.38 0.53
C PHE A 25 7.67 -0.13 -0.33
N TYR A 26 8.47 0.85 0.09
CA TYR A 26 8.68 2.07 -0.68
C TYR A 26 9.27 1.78 -2.06
N TYR A 27 10.38 1.03 -2.13
CA TYR A 27 11.00 0.66 -3.40
C TYR A 27 10.11 -0.27 -4.24
N SER A 28 9.36 -1.18 -3.59
CA SER A 28 8.44 -2.06 -4.31
C SER A 28 7.28 -1.31 -4.96
N LEU A 29 6.64 -0.39 -4.25
CA LEU A 29 5.54 0.42 -4.78
C LEU A 29 6.04 1.40 -5.86
N THR A 30 7.17 2.06 -5.63
CA THR A 30 7.78 2.96 -6.61
C THR A 30 8.20 2.22 -7.87
N GLY A 31 8.85 1.06 -7.71
CA GLY A 31 9.24 0.20 -8.82
C GLY A 31 8.04 -0.32 -9.61
N LEU A 32 6.95 -0.69 -8.92
CA LEU A 32 5.71 -1.11 -9.57
C LEU A 32 5.08 0.03 -10.38
N ALA A 33 5.05 1.25 -9.85
CA ALA A 33 4.55 2.42 -10.56
C ALA A 33 5.40 2.73 -11.80
N LEU A 34 6.73 2.76 -11.66
CA LEU A 34 7.65 2.96 -12.78
C LEU A 34 7.53 1.88 -13.85
N TYR A 35 7.40 0.62 -13.42
CA TYR A 35 7.17 -0.50 -14.32
C TYR A 35 5.84 -0.35 -15.06
N HIS A 36 4.79 0.16 -14.41
CA HIS A 36 3.53 0.43 -15.08
C HIS A 36 3.65 1.52 -16.15
N PHE A 37 4.52 2.53 -15.98
CA PHE A 37 4.71 3.54 -17.02
C PHE A 37 5.56 3.05 -18.19
N ILE A 38 6.62 2.29 -17.93
CA ILE A 38 7.66 1.97 -18.91
C ILE A 38 7.50 0.55 -19.49
N GLY A 39 6.99 -0.38 -18.69
CA GLY A 39 6.99 -1.80 -18.97
C GLY A 39 5.85 -2.26 -19.88
N PRO A 40 6.01 -3.44 -20.50
CA PRO A 40 4.93 -4.09 -21.22
C PRO A 40 3.88 -4.57 -20.20
N TRP A 41 2.62 -4.27 -20.47
CA TRP A 41 1.52 -4.70 -19.60
C TRP A 41 1.02 -6.08 -19.95
N TYR A 42 1.04 -6.39 -21.24
CA TYR A 42 0.52 -7.62 -21.78
C TYR A 42 1.41 -8.06 -22.94
N ILE A 43 1.83 -9.33 -22.91
CA ILE A 43 2.60 -9.96 -23.97
C ILE A 43 1.88 -11.24 -24.36
N GLY A 44 1.34 -11.31 -25.57
CA GLY A 44 0.53 -12.44 -25.97
C GLY A 44 0.19 -12.49 -27.45
N TYR A 45 -0.51 -13.54 -27.85
CA TYR A 45 -1.01 -13.70 -29.20
C TYR A 45 -2.23 -12.82 -29.41
N LEU A 46 -2.11 -11.84 -30.29
CA LEU A 46 -3.24 -11.06 -30.79
C LEU A 46 -4.07 -11.91 -31.78
N THR A 47 -5.29 -11.46 -32.05
CA THR A 47 -6.36 -12.14 -32.82
C THR A 47 -5.92 -12.72 -34.18
N ASN A 48 -4.80 -12.27 -34.74
CA ASN A 48 -4.25 -12.73 -36.02
C ASN A 48 -3.06 -13.71 -35.89
N GLY A 49 -2.85 -14.33 -34.71
CA GLY A 49 -1.78 -15.30 -34.49
C GLY A 49 -0.38 -14.71 -34.32
N TYR A 50 -0.26 -13.39 -34.23
CA TYR A 50 1.00 -12.68 -34.02
C TYR A 50 1.21 -12.35 -32.54
N ILE A 51 2.45 -12.51 -32.08
CA ILE A 51 2.87 -12.06 -30.75
C ILE A 51 3.02 -10.53 -30.78
N GLY A 52 2.37 -9.86 -29.84
CA GLY A 52 2.52 -8.42 -29.62
C GLY A 52 2.72 -8.11 -28.15
N ALA A 53 3.28 -6.93 -27.91
CA ALA A 53 3.45 -6.36 -26.57
C ALA A 53 2.68 -5.04 -26.48
N ILE A 54 1.83 -4.92 -25.46
CA ILE A 54 1.03 -3.73 -25.18
C ILE A 54 1.72 -2.95 -24.07
N PHE A 55 1.93 -1.65 -24.28
CA PHE A 55 2.49 -0.70 -23.32
C PHE A 55 1.47 0.39 -23.03
N LEU A 56 1.69 1.18 -21.98
CA LEU A 56 0.94 2.43 -21.75
C LEU A 56 0.98 3.35 -22.97
N GLY A 57 2.17 3.43 -23.57
CA GLY A 57 2.47 4.30 -24.70
C GLY A 57 2.08 3.71 -26.06
N GLY A 58 1.38 2.58 -26.16
CA GLY A 58 0.97 2.00 -27.45
C GLY A 58 1.26 0.52 -27.56
N THR A 59 0.95 -0.08 -28.72
CA THR A 59 1.17 -1.50 -28.97
C THR A 59 2.26 -1.71 -30.00
N ILE A 60 3.17 -2.64 -29.73
CA ILE A 60 4.14 -3.12 -30.71
C ILE A 60 3.67 -4.48 -31.23
N ILE A 61 3.34 -4.54 -32.51
CA ILE A 61 2.95 -5.76 -33.23
C ILE A 61 3.88 -5.89 -34.42
N ARG A 62 4.61 -7.01 -34.57
CA ARG A 62 5.37 -7.18 -35.82
C ARG A 62 6.64 -6.31 -35.90
N GLY A 63 7.02 -5.60 -34.82
CA GLY A 63 7.97 -4.49 -34.88
C GLY A 63 7.37 -3.16 -35.37
N ILE A 64 6.07 -3.13 -35.65
CA ILE A 64 5.32 -1.92 -36.03
C ILE A 64 4.70 -1.34 -34.76
N TYR A 65 4.96 -0.06 -34.52
CA TYR A 65 4.40 0.69 -33.40
C TYR A 65 3.04 1.27 -33.81
N LEU A 66 2.00 0.90 -33.06
CA LEU A 66 0.68 1.49 -33.16
C LEU A 66 0.53 2.53 -32.06
N PRO A 67 0.10 3.76 -32.40
CA PRO A 67 -0.10 4.82 -31.41
C PRO A 67 -1.15 4.40 -30.38
N PRO A 68 -1.03 4.90 -29.14
CA PRO A 68 -1.98 4.62 -28.09
C PRO A 68 -3.31 5.32 -28.40
N ASP A 69 -4.40 4.55 -28.34
CA ASP A 69 -5.76 5.09 -28.40
C ASP A 69 -6.42 4.94 -27.02
N MET A 70 -7.16 3.84 -26.80
CA MET A 70 -7.84 3.58 -25.53
C MET A 70 -6.93 3.04 -24.40
N GLN A 71 -5.70 2.64 -24.73
CA GLN A 71 -4.80 1.94 -23.80
C GLN A 71 -4.34 2.83 -22.65
N LEU A 72 -4.07 4.10 -22.95
CA LEU A 72 -3.70 5.11 -21.96
C LEU A 72 -4.77 5.25 -20.89
N TYR A 73 -6.04 5.35 -21.30
CA TYR A 73 -7.17 5.47 -20.39
C TYR A 73 -7.34 4.19 -19.56
N VAL A 74 -7.42 3.04 -20.23
CA VAL A 74 -7.69 1.74 -19.57
C VAL A 74 -6.65 1.45 -18.49
N GLY A 75 -5.36 1.65 -18.78
CA GLY A 75 -4.38 1.34 -17.75
C GLY A 75 -4.04 2.47 -16.80
N SER A 76 -4.42 3.72 -17.07
CA SER A 76 -4.47 4.74 -16.01
C SER A 76 -5.53 4.36 -14.97
N VAL A 77 -6.71 3.94 -15.43
CA VAL A 77 -7.79 3.42 -14.56
C VAL A 77 -7.31 2.16 -13.84
N GLN A 78 -6.64 1.23 -14.53
CA GLN A 78 -6.08 0.03 -13.92
C GLN A 78 -5.04 0.35 -12.84
N LEU A 79 -4.17 1.32 -13.10
CA LEU A 79 -3.16 1.77 -12.13
C LEU A 79 -3.84 2.29 -10.87
N VAL A 80 -4.79 3.22 -11.00
CA VAL A 80 -5.47 3.82 -9.84
C VAL A 80 -6.22 2.75 -9.06
N LEU A 81 -7.01 1.92 -9.74
CA LEU A 81 -7.84 0.91 -9.08
C LEU A 81 -7.04 -0.25 -8.48
N PHE A 82 -5.82 -0.53 -8.94
CA PHE A 82 -4.97 -1.55 -8.32
C PHE A 82 -4.01 -0.97 -7.28
N PHE A 83 -3.30 0.09 -7.64
CA PHE A 83 -2.24 0.69 -6.84
C PHE A 83 -2.78 1.33 -5.55
N PHE A 84 -3.93 2.00 -5.64
CA PHE A 84 -4.55 2.65 -4.49
C PHE A 84 -4.95 1.66 -3.39
N PRO A 85 -5.77 0.61 -3.65
CA PRO A 85 -6.13 -0.35 -2.61
C PRO A 85 -4.94 -1.19 -2.15
N LEU A 86 -3.97 -1.50 -3.00
CA LEU A 86 -2.74 -2.18 -2.59
C LEU A 86 -1.96 -1.34 -1.58
N THR A 87 -1.78 -0.04 -1.88
CA THR A 87 -1.08 0.90 -0.99
C THR A 87 -1.81 1.03 0.34
N LEU A 88 -3.13 1.20 0.33
CA LEU A 88 -3.94 1.25 1.55
C LEU A 88 -3.86 -0.04 2.36
N CYS A 89 -3.90 -1.21 1.71
CA CYS A 89 -3.78 -2.51 2.36
C CYS A 89 -2.43 -2.67 3.05
N LEU A 90 -1.33 -2.33 2.37
CA LEU A 90 0.02 -2.39 2.93
C LEU A 90 0.20 -1.38 4.06
N CYS A 91 -0.31 -0.17 3.88
CA CYS A 91 -0.30 0.90 4.87
C CYS A 91 -1.00 0.47 6.17
N ALA A 92 -2.23 -0.02 6.07
CA ALA A 92 -3.00 -0.51 7.21
C ALA A 92 -2.36 -1.75 7.86
N SER A 93 -1.79 -2.66 7.06
CA SER A 93 -1.08 -3.85 7.58
C SER A 93 0.18 -3.47 8.34
N CYS A 94 1.01 -2.59 7.78
CA CYS A 94 2.25 -2.12 8.41
C CYS A 94 1.95 -1.33 9.69
N TYR A 95 0.98 -0.43 9.65
CA TYR A 95 0.56 0.35 10.81
C TYR A 95 0.02 -0.54 11.95
N SER A 96 -0.78 -1.56 11.61
CA SER A 96 -1.26 -2.53 12.60
C SER A 96 -0.11 -3.29 13.24
N ARG A 97 0.90 -3.69 12.47
CA ARG A 97 2.09 -4.39 13.00
C ARG A 97 2.97 -3.46 13.83
N TYR A 98 3.13 -2.21 13.40
CA TYR A 98 3.86 -1.18 14.15
C TYR A 98 3.22 -0.94 15.52
N ILE A 99 1.90 -0.73 15.58
CA ILE A 99 1.17 -0.59 16.85
C ILE A 99 1.36 -1.83 17.71
N LEU A 100 1.20 -3.05 17.16
CA LEU A 100 1.36 -4.28 17.95
C LEU A 100 2.77 -4.46 18.54
N LEU A 101 3.80 -3.98 17.84
CA LEU A 101 5.17 -4.03 18.32
C LEU A 101 5.46 -2.93 19.37
N GLN A 102 4.88 -1.74 19.17
CA GLN A 102 4.96 -0.63 20.13
C GLN A 102 4.13 -0.91 21.39
N SER A 103 3.00 -1.61 21.25
CA SER A 103 2.01 -1.86 22.30
C SER A 103 2.39 -2.98 23.27
N ARG A 104 3.69 -3.27 23.45
CA ARG A 104 4.14 -3.72 24.79
C ARG A 104 3.80 -2.68 25.87
N ILE A 105 3.42 -1.46 25.47
CA ILE A 105 2.77 -0.44 26.29
C ILE A 105 1.28 -0.38 25.87
N SER A 106 0.41 -0.83 26.78
CA SER A 106 -1.05 -0.96 26.60
C SER A 106 -1.73 0.32 26.12
N VAL A 107 -2.17 0.35 24.86
CA VAL A 107 -3.24 1.27 24.43
C VAL A 107 -4.54 0.47 24.47
N ALA A 108 -5.50 0.92 25.28
CA ALA A 108 -6.83 0.32 25.40
C ALA A 108 -7.63 0.55 24.12
N GLU A 109 -7.33 -0.22 23.07
CA GLU A 109 -8.13 -0.22 21.85
C GLU A 109 -9.33 -1.16 22.03
N SER A 110 -10.52 -0.69 21.64
CA SER A 110 -11.71 -1.54 21.66
C SER A 110 -11.50 -2.77 20.75
N GLN A 111 -11.89 -3.96 21.23
CA GLN A 111 -11.78 -5.21 20.46
C GLN A 111 -12.49 -5.08 19.10
N CYS A 112 -13.58 -4.30 19.04
CA CYS A 112 -14.33 -4.02 17.82
C CYS A 112 -13.48 -3.28 16.77
N ASN A 113 -12.77 -2.21 17.16
CA ASN A 113 -11.95 -1.43 16.23
C ASN A 113 -10.77 -2.25 15.68
N ARG A 114 -10.20 -3.12 16.52
CA ARG A 114 -9.16 -4.06 16.11
C ARG A 114 -9.65 -5.05 15.06
N VAL A 115 -10.82 -5.66 15.30
CA VAL A 115 -11.43 -6.61 14.35
C VAL A 115 -11.81 -5.91 13.06
N LEU A 116 -12.43 -4.74 13.14
CA LEU A 116 -12.83 -3.94 11.97
C LEU A 116 -11.63 -3.60 11.09
N ARG A 117 -10.50 -3.19 11.69
CA ARG A 117 -9.28 -2.90 10.95
C ARG A 117 -8.69 -4.13 10.26
N ILE A 118 -8.63 -5.25 10.96
CA ILE A 118 -8.17 -6.53 10.39
C ILE A 118 -9.08 -6.93 9.22
N PHE A 119 -10.39 -6.80 9.40
CA PHE A 119 -11.38 -7.09 8.36
C PHE A 119 -11.21 -6.17 7.15
N THR A 120 -11.02 -4.86 7.34
CA THR A 120 -10.75 -3.90 6.27
C THR A 120 -9.51 -4.28 5.46
N VAL A 121 -8.43 -4.73 6.11
CA VAL A 121 -7.21 -5.20 5.42
C VAL A 121 -7.52 -6.42 4.55
N TYR A 122 -8.27 -7.40 5.07
CA TYR A 122 -8.62 -8.60 4.31
C TYR A 122 -9.55 -8.29 3.13
N ILE A 123 -10.51 -7.38 3.30
CA ILE A 123 -11.40 -6.93 2.23
C ILE A 123 -10.61 -6.22 1.13
N LEU A 124 -9.69 -5.32 1.48
CA LEU A 124 -8.84 -4.63 0.50
C LEU A 124 -7.92 -5.61 -0.24
N PHE A 125 -7.33 -6.56 0.48
CA PHE A 125 -6.52 -7.60 -0.15
C PHE A 125 -7.35 -8.48 -1.09
N GLY A 126 -8.52 -8.94 -0.64
CA GLY A 126 -9.45 -9.70 -1.45
C GLY A 126 -9.87 -8.95 -2.71
N TYR A 127 -10.17 -7.64 -2.59
CA TYR A 127 -10.44 -6.77 -3.72
C TYR A 127 -9.27 -6.75 -4.70
N THR A 128 -8.02 -6.52 -4.25
CA THR A 128 -6.86 -6.50 -5.15
C THR A 128 -6.63 -7.82 -5.88
N VAL A 129 -6.89 -8.96 -5.23
CA VAL A 129 -6.75 -10.28 -5.85
C VAL A 129 -7.87 -10.52 -6.87
N LEU A 130 -9.12 -10.25 -6.50
CA LEU A 130 -10.27 -10.39 -7.40
C LEU A 130 -10.15 -9.46 -8.60
N PHE A 131 -9.65 -8.25 -8.40
CA PHE A 131 -9.28 -7.31 -9.45
C PHE A 131 -8.25 -7.97 -10.37
N VAL A 132 -7.08 -8.39 -9.89
CA VAL A 132 -6.07 -9.00 -10.78
C VAL A 132 -6.65 -10.21 -11.53
N LEU A 133 -7.45 -11.06 -10.90
CA LEU A 133 -8.09 -12.21 -11.55
C LEU A 133 -9.10 -11.79 -12.62
N TYR A 134 -9.99 -10.84 -12.34
CA TYR A 134 -10.96 -10.31 -13.32
C TYR A 134 -10.25 -9.69 -14.52
N TRP A 135 -9.27 -8.83 -14.26
CA TRP A 135 -8.50 -8.18 -15.31
C TRP A 135 -7.78 -9.20 -16.15
N SER A 136 -7.20 -10.24 -15.54
CA SER A 136 -6.50 -11.32 -16.25
C SER A 136 -7.46 -12.24 -17.02
N PHE A 137 -8.70 -12.39 -16.59
CA PHE A 137 -9.73 -13.14 -17.31
C PHE A 137 -10.18 -12.42 -18.59
N VAL A 138 -10.58 -11.15 -18.50
CA VAL A 138 -11.03 -10.30 -19.64
C VAL A 138 -9.97 -10.25 -20.73
N SER A 139 -8.77 -10.00 -20.27
CA SER A 139 -7.51 -10.17 -20.93
C SER A 139 -7.33 -11.48 -21.69
N THR A 140 -7.45 -12.63 -21.03
CA THR A 140 -7.29 -13.96 -21.66
C THR A 140 -8.35 -14.22 -22.74
N ALA A 141 -9.53 -13.62 -22.61
CA ALA A 141 -10.54 -13.68 -23.65
C ALA A 141 -10.13 -12.90 -24.92
N SER A 142 -9.33 -11.84 -24.76
CA SER A 142 -8.87 -10.97 -25.85
C SER A 142 -7.52 -11.40 -26.44
N TYR A 143 -6.64 -11.97 -25.62
CA TYR A 143 -5.30 -12.41 -25.99
C TYR A 143 -5.10 -13.85 -25.51
N LYS A 144 -4.60 -14.74 -26.36
CA LYS A 144 -4.30 -16.12 -25.91
C LYS A 144 -2.97 -16.10 -25.13
N LEU A 145 -2.92 -16.79 -23.99
CA LEU A 145 -1.75 -16.98 -23.10
C LEU A 145 -1.25 -15.78 -22.28
N ALA A 146 -1.74 -14.55 -22.46
CA ALA A 146 -1.19 -13.47 -21.64
C ALA A 146 -1.62 -13.49 -20.17
N PHE A 147 -2.40 -14.47 -19.68
CA PHE A 147 -2.57 -14.69 -18.24
C PHE A 147 -1.24 -14.98 -17.53
N ILE A 148 -0.43 -15.85 -18.13
CA ILE A 148 0.80 -16.38 -17.51
C ILE A 148 1.95 -15.40 -17.74
N ILE A 149 2.00 -14.78 -18.92
CA ILE A 149 3.11 -13.92 -19.35
C ILE A 149 2.85 -12.46 -18.98
N SER A 150 1.60 -12.03 -18.76
CA SER A 150 1.32 -10.65 -18.37
C SER A 150 1.93 -10.37 -16.99
N PRO A 151 2.78 -9.34 -16.90
CA PRO A 151 3.28 -8.83 -15.64
C PRO A 151 2.17 -8.42 -14.67
N PHE A 152 1.01 -7.99 -15.19
CA PHE A 152 -0.17 -7.60 -14.42
C PHE A 152 -1.13 -8.74 -14.10
N GLY A 153 -0.82 -9.96 -14.55
CA GLY A 153 -1.58 -11.15 -14.26
C GLY A 153 -1.07 -11.88 -13.02
N LEU A 154 -0.69 -13.14 -13.21
CA LEU A 154 -0.21 -14.00 -12.13
C LEU A 154 1.01 -13.43 -11.37
N PRO A 155 2.04 -12.85 -12.02
CA PRO A 155 3.20 -12.29 -11.32
C PRO A 155 2.84 -11.18 -10.34
N LEU A 156 1.91 -10.28 -10.70
CA LEU A 156 1.46 -9.20 -9.83
C LEU A 156 0.68 -9.71 -8.61
N ALA A 157 -0.16 -10.73 -8.80
CA ALA A 157 -0.85 -11.38 -7.69
C ALA A 157 0.13 -12.09 -6.73
N ILE A 158 1.17 -12.75 -7.27
CA ILE A 158 2.22 -13.36 -6.46
C ILE A 158 3.02 -12.28 -5.72
N PHE A 159 3.32 -11.17 -6.38
CA PHE A 159 4.06 -10.05 -5.79
C PHE A 159 3.26 -9.36 -4.67
N SER A 160 1.98 -9.09 -4.87
CA SER A 160 1.11 -8.51 -3.85
C SER A 160 0.96 -9.43 -2.63
N LEU A 161 0.84 -10.74 -2.86
CA LEU A 161 0.84 -11.75 -1.80
C LEU A 161 2.19 -11.79 -1.06
N PHE A 162 3.30 -11.72 -1.78
CA PHE A 162 4.64 -11.67 -1.19
C PHE A 162 4.81 -10.44 -0.29
N LEU A 163 4.44 -9.25 -0.77
CA LEU A 163 4.47 -8.02 0.03
C LEU A 163 3.57 -8.13 1.27
N TYR A 164 2.39 -8.72 1.12
CA TYR A 164 1.47 -8.95 2.24
C TYR A 164 2.03 -9.92 3.28
N VAL A 165 2.64 -11.03 2.88
CA VAL A 165 3.29 -11.97 3.80
C VAL A 165 4.48 -11.30 4.49
N LYS A 166 5.26 -10.50 3.74
CA LYS A 166 6.38 -9.73 4.30
C LYS A 166 5.92 -8.68 5.30
N SER A 167 4.81 -7.98 5.04
CA SER A 167 4.29 -6.97 5.97
C SER A 167 3.92 -7.57 7.33
N LYS A 168 3.41 -8.79 7.35
CA LYS A 168 3.16 -9.54 8.59
C LYS A 168 4.43 -9.97 9.32
N ARG A 169 5.55 -10.16 8.63
CA ARG A 169 6.82 -10.64 9.20
C ARG A 169 7.82 -9.54 9.60
N LEU A 170 7.44 -8.26 9.48
CA LEU A 170 8.27 -7.13 9.88
C LEU A 170 8.63 -7.16 11.38
N LYS A 171 9.86 -6.77 11.70
CA LYS A 171 10.35 -6.56 13.07
C LYS A 171 10.63 -5.06 13.29
N MET A 172 10.73 -4.63 14.56
CA MET A 172 10.99 -3.21 14.89
C MET A 172 12.25 -2.63 14.23
N LYS A 173 13.30 -3.44 14.06
CA LYS A 173 14.55 -3.04 13.41
C LYS A 173 14.40 -2.64 11.94
N ASP A 174 13.33 -3.07 11.29
CA ASP A 174 13.08 -2.78 9.87
C ASP A 174 12.37 -1.42 9.70
N PHE A 175 11.87 -0.83 10.79
CA PHE A 175 11.28 0.51 10.79
C PHE A 175 12.35 1.54 11.12
N LYS A 176 12.61 2.48 10.19
CA LYS A 176 13.54 3.60 10.43
C LYS A 176 13.00 4.64 11.41
N ILE A 177 11.68 4.69 11.65
CA ILE A 177 11.09 5.55 12.68
C ILE A 177 11.41 4.94 14.04
N GLN A 178 12.52 5.36 14.63
CA GLN A 178 12.79 5.20 16.04
C GLN A 178 12.15 6.39 16.75
N LEU A 179 10.98 6.18 17.36
CA LEU A 179 10.50 7.13 18.36
C LEU A 179 11.51 7.09 19.51
N VAL A 180 12.02 8.26 19.86
CA VAL A 180 12.90 8.49 21.01
C VAL A 180 12.34 7.70 22.19
N LYS A 181 13.08 6.67 22.60
CA LYS A 181 12.86 6.04 23.89
C LYS A 181 13.16 7.13 24.91
N THR A 182 12.13 7.68 25.56
CA THR A 182 12.35 8.47 26.77
C THR A 182 12.86 7.50 27.82
N ASP A 183 14.16 7.22 27.79
CA ASP A 183 14.85 6.69 28.95
C ASP A 183 14.74 7.80 30.00
N ASN A 184 14.04 7.48 31.07
CA ASN A 184 14.14 8.19 32.34
C ASN A 184 15.57 7.95 32.83
N ASP A 185 16.53 8.70 32.32
CA ASP A 185 17.82 8.88 32.95
C ASP A 185 18.37 10.26 32.60
N ASN A 186 18.68 10.99 33.66
CA ASN A 186 19.20 12.34 33.64
C ASN A 186 20.44 12.46 32.76
N SER A 187 20.38 13.19 31.65
CA SER A 187 21.42 14.16 31.26
C SER A 187 21.10 14.87 29.94
N VAL A 188 21.07 16.18 30.08
CA VAL A 188 21.02 17.27 29.09
C VAL A 188 21.97 17.05 27.90
N SER A 189 21.49 17.31 26.67
CA SER A 189 22.07 18.35 25.80
C SER A 189 21.23 18.59 24.56
N GLU A 190 21.05 19.88 24.29
CA GLU A 190 20.18 20.53 23.34
C GLU A 190 20.51 20.18 21.88
N ASN A 191 19.48 19.78 21.14
CA ASN A 191 19.19 20.22 19.77
C ASN A 191 17.75 19.80 19.48
N ILE A 192 16.83 20.55 20.10
CA ILE A 192 15.39 20.39 19.94
C ILE A 192 15.04 20.92 18.55
N ILE A 193 15.00 20.01 17.57
CA ILE A 193 14.05 20.16 16.47
C ILE A 193 12.69 19.91 17.12
N GLU A 194 11.93 20.98 17.23
CA GLU A 194 10.58 21.09 17.76
C GLU A 194 9.68 20.01 17.15
N VAL A 195 9.43 18.94 17.91
CA VAL A 195 8.45 17.90 17.61
C VAL A 195 7.42 17.91 18.73
N ASP A 196 6.70 19.03 18.83
CA ASP A 196 5.67 19.26 19.86
C ASP A 196 4.27 18.77 19.44
N GLU A 197 4.16 17.99 18.36
CA GLU A 197 2.85 17.66 17.76
C GLU A 197 2.30 16.26 18.09
N TYR A 198 3.01 15.44 18.88
CA TYR A 198 2.56 14.08 19.23
C TYR A 198 1.76 13.98 20.54
N ARG A 199 1.65 15.06 21.34
CA ARG A 199 0.83 15.05 22.57
C ARG A 199 -0.67 15.12 22.31
N CYS A 200 -1.11 15.49 21.11
CA CYS A 200 -2.54 15.72 20.82
C CYS A 200 -3.36 14.46 20.49
N ILE A 201 -2.76 13.26 20.44
CA ILE A 201 -3.48 12.01 20.15
C ILE A 201 -3.86 11.24 21.42
N ALA A 202 -3.47 11.73 22.60
CA ALA A 202 -4.05 11.28 23.87
C ALA A 202 -5.44 11.91 24.07
N ILE A 203 -6.41 11.48 23.26
CA ILE A 203 -7.82 11.82 23.43
C ILE A 203 -8.29 11.21 24.75
N GLY A 204 -8.34 12.07 25.76
CA GLY A 204 -9.33 12.13 26.83
C GLY A 204 -9.87 10.81 27.38
N THR A 205 -9.29 10.34 28.48
CA THR A 205 -10.08 9.76 29.57
C THR A 205 -9.70 10.49 30.83
N ARG A 206 -10.50 11.53 31.13
CA ARG A 206 -10.42 12.35 32.34
C ARG A 206 -10.81 11.45 33.51
N THR A 207 -9.85 10.86 34.21
CA THR A 207 -10.10 10.32 35.55
C THR A 207 -10.31 11.52 36.46
N ALA A 208 -11.55 11.76 36.85
CA ALA A 208 -11.89 12.69 37.92
C ALA A 208 -11.20 12.20 39.20
N ILE A 209 -10.14 12.89 39.59
CA ILE A 209 -9.60 12.83 40.94
C ILE A 209 -10.62 13.58 41.81
N LYS A 210 -11.14 12.85 42.80
CA LYS A 210 -12.05 13.33 43.81
C LYS A 210 -11.17 13.86 44.93
N ASP A 211 -11.14 15.17 45.10
CA ASP A 211 -10.46 15.81 46.23
C ASP A 211 -11.42 15.77 47.43
N ASP A 212 -11.01 15.05 48.48
CA ASP A 212 -11.52 15.15 49.85
C ASP A 212 -10.67 16.17 50.63
#